data_AF-A0AAW5INS6-F1
#
_entry.id   AF-A0AAW5INS6-F1
#
_cell.length_a   1.000
_cell.length_b   1.000
_cell.length_c   1.000
_cell.angle_alpha   90.00
_cell.angle_beta   90.00
_cell.angle_gamma   90.00
#
_symmetry.space_group_name_H-M   'P 1'
#
loop_
_entity.id
_entity.type
_entity.pdbx_description
1 polymer ?
#
loop_
_entity_poly.entity_id
_entity_poly.type
_entity_poly.pdbx_seq_one_letter_code
_entity_poly.pdbx_strand_id
1 'polypeptide(L)'
;MKRMIMTLVAVWMMITSMNAQRLTNIQAEARFITDKMVVELGLSSAQRNSILNINLNYLNGIRSYRDIDAYGWHYRNKQLKRMMTARQWKKFKNSYYFYRPIGWQNHVYVHHIYTKYPKHNWGHDKRRPRPECSYGRPGWPGGTHVTYGPGKPCKHHKYHKHDKKWKHDRDWDDDDDD
;
A
#
# COMPACT_ATOMS: atom_id res chain seq x y z
N MET A 1 -10.98 45.32 12.59
CA MET A 1 -9.55 44.90 12.66
C MET A 1 -9.29 43.77 13.67
N LYS A 2 -9.63 43.88 14.96
CA LYS A 2 -9.36 42.82 15.97
C LYS A 2 -9.92 41.42 15.61
N ARG A 3 -11.14 41.36 15.06
CA ARG A 3 -11.76 40.09 14.60
C ARG A 3 -11.00 39.44 13.43
N MET A 4 -10.48 40.22 12.49
CA MET A 4 -9.68 39.72 11.36
C MET A 4 -8.31 39.17 11.79
N ILE A 5 -7.67 39.81 12.77
CA ILE A 5 -6.39 39.34 13.31
C ILE A 5 -6.59 38.01 14.06
N MET A 6 -7.64 37.91 14.89
CA MET A 6 -7.97 36.66 15.60
C MET A 6 -8.28 35.52 14.63
N THR A 7 -9.02 35.78 13.54
CA THR A 7 -9.28 34.75 12.52
C THR A 7 -8.01 34.32 11.80
N LEU A 8 -7.10 35.25 11.46
CA LEU A 8 -5.83 34.91 10.83
C LEU A 8 -4.97 34.06 11.77
N VAL A 9 -4.82 34.45 13.03
CA VAL A 9 -4.05 33.69 14.04
C VAL A 9 -4.64 32.28 14.23
N ALA A 10 -5.97 32.16 14.30
CA ALA A 10 -6.63 30.85 14.42
C ALA A 10 -6.39 29.96 13.20
N VAL A 11 -6.48 30.50 11.98
CA VAL A 11 -6.18 29.76 10.74
C VAL A 11 -4.73 29.30 10.71
N TRP A 12 -3.78 30.18 11.09
CA TRP A 12 -2.37 29.81 11.20
C TRP A 12 -2.13 28.68 12.21
N MET A 13 -2.74 28.74 13.40
CA MET A 13 -2.64 27.68 14.42
C MET A 13 -3.28 26.35 13.97
N MET A 14 -4.38 26.40 13.22
CA MET A 14 -5.00 25.20 12.66
C MET A 14 -4.11 24.53 11.60
N ILE A 15 -3.53 25.31 10.68
CA ILE A 15 -2.61 24.80 9.64
C ILE A 15 -1.38 24.15 10.27
N THR A 16 -0.76 24.78 11.27
CA THR A 16 0.42 24.22 11.95
C THR A 16 0.09 22.92 12.68
N SER A 17 -1.06 22.85 13.36
CA SER A 17 -1.53 21.64 14.05
C SER A 17 -1.79 20.47 13.09
N MET A 18 -2.45 20.74 11.95
CA MET A 18 -2.71 19.73 10.92
C MET A 18 -1.42 19.18 10.30
N ASN A 19 -0.45 20.06 10.01
CA ASN A 19 0.84 19.66 9.47
C ASN A 19 1.66 18.82 10.47
N ALA A 20 1.63 19.18 11.75
CA ALA A 20 2.25 18.40 12.81
C ALA A 20 1.62 17.00 12.90
N GLN A 21 0.28 16.89 12.91
CA GLN A 21 -0.41 15.60 12.99
C GLN A 21 -0.16 14.73 11.76
N ARG A 22 -0.09 15.32 10.56
CA ARG A 22 0.27 14.57 9.33
C ARG A 22 1.68 13.99 9.48
N LEU A 23 2.64 14.78 9.93
CA LEU A 23 4.01 14.33 10.10
C LEU A 23 4.13 13.21 11.15
N THR A 24 3.44 13.32 12.29
CA THR A 24 3.46 12.27 13.33
C THR A 24 2.85 10.97 12.83
N ASN A 25 1.72 11.03 12.12
CA ASN A 25 1.10 9.86 11.50
C ASN A 25 2.04 9.18 10.49
N ILE A 26 2.68 9.97 9.64
CA ILE A 26 3.64 9.48 8.64
C ILE A 26 4.87 8.86 9.30
N GLN A 27 5.40 9.47 10.36
CA GLN A 27 6.51 8.90 11.13
C GLN A 27 6.13 7.57 11.78
N ALA A 28 4.95 7.46 12.36
CA ALA A 28 4.47 6.21 12.95
C ALA A 28 4.34 5.10 11.89
N GLU A 29 3.76 5.43 10.73
CA GLU A 29 3.62 4.51 9.59
C GLU A 29 4.98 4.05 9.06
N ALA A 30 5.93 4.98 8.86
CA ALA A 30 7.28 4.67 8.39
C ALA A 30 8.02 3.75 9.37
N ARG A 31 7.92 4.02 10.68
CA ARG A 31 8.49 3.18 11.74
C ARG A 31 7.91 1.79 11.69
N PHE A 32 6.59 1.68 11.64
CA PHE A 32 5.90 0.40 11.61
C PHE A 32 6.32 -0.46 10.41
N ILE A 33 6.32 0.11 9.19
CA ILE A 33 6.77 -0.59 7.99
C ILE A 33 8.22 -1.03 8.14
N THR A 34 9.10 -0.15 8.64
CA THR A 34 10.52 -0.43 8.81
C THR A 34 10.77 -1.56 9.82
N ASP A 35 10.06 -1.54 10.96
CA ASP A 35 10.18 -2.58 11.98
C ASP A 35 9.76 -3.94 11.43
N LYS A 36 8.68 -3.99 10.64
CA LYS A 36 8.27 -5.23 9.96
C LYS A 36 9.26 -5.66 8.88
N MET A 37 9.86 -4.74 8.14
CA MET A 37 10.91 -5.06 7.15
C MET A 37 12.15 -5.67 7.82
N VAL A 38 12.60 -5.12 8.95
CA VAL A 38 13.76 -5.63 9.69
C VAL A 38 13.54 -7.08 10.12
N VAL A 39 12.38 -7.37 10.70
CA VAL A 39 12.03 -8.72 11.17
C VAL A 39 11.85 -9.69 9.99
N GLU A 40 11.04 -9.32 9.00
CA GLU A 40 10.70 -10.26 7.92
C GLU A 40 11.84 -10.49 6.94
N LEU A 41 12.62 -9.47 6.63
CA LEU A 41 13.71 -9.59 5.67
C LEU A 41 15.03 -9.99 6.37
N GLY A 42 15.05 -10.09 7.69
CA GLY A 42 16.26 -10.40 8.46
C GLY A 42 17.33 -9.35 8.25
N LEU A 43 16.97 -8.06 8.36
CA LEU A 43 17.90 -6.95 8.19
C LEU A 43 18.63 -6.68 9.51
N SER A 44 19.83 -6.10 9.42
CA SER A 44 20.56 -5.71 10.62
C SER A 44 19.94 -4.49 11.29
N SER A 45 19.96 -4.46 12.63
CA SER A 45 19.58 -3.28 13.43
C SER A 45 20.37 -2.04 13.04
N ALA A 46 21.61 -2.18 12.56
CA ALA A 46 22.43 -1.07 12.10
C ALA A 46 21.85 -0.38 10.86
N GLN A 47 21.13 -1.11 10.00
CA GLN A 47 20.53 -0.58 8.78
C GLN A 47 19.16 0.07 9.04
N ARG A 48 18.55 -0.20 10.20
CA ARG A 48 17.18 0.21 10.54
C ARG A 48 16.95 1.71 10.38
N ASN A 49 17.85 2.54 10.90
CA ASN A 49 17.68 4.01 10.88
C ASN A 49 17.74 4.56 9.45
N SER A 50 18.64 4.05 8.63
CA SER A 50 18.76 4.43 7.22
C SER A 50 17.52 4.03 6.41
N ILE A 51 17.00 2.82 6.63
CA ILE A 51 15.76 2.34 5.99
C ILE A 51 14.55 3.17 6.46
N LEU A 52 14.49 3.49 7.75
CA LEU A 52 13.45 4.35 8.30
C LEU A 52 13.42 5.70 7.60
N ASN A 53 14.59 6.35 7.44
CA ASN A 53 14.68 7.64 6.77
C ASN A 53 14.25 7.56 5.29
N ILE A 54 14.62 6.49 4.58
CA ILE A 54 14.19 6.26 3.20
C ILE A 54 12.66 6.11 3.11
N ASN A 55 12.08 5.30 4.00
CA ASN A 55 10.63 5.10 4.06
C ASN A 55 9.90 6.40 4.44
N LEU A 56 10.43 7.15 5.41
CA LEU A 56 9.88 8.41 5.87
C LEU A 56 9.86 9.46 4.74
N ASN A 57 10.97 9.61 4.02
CA ASN A 57 11.08 10.55 2.91
C ASN A 57 10.08 10.24 1.79
N TYR A 58 9.92 8.95 1.46
CA TYR A 58 8.92 8.52 0.49
C TYR A 58 7.49 8.85 0.94
N LEU A 59 7.10 8.41 2.14
CA LEU A 59 5.74 8.63 2.64
C LEU A 59 5.41 10.11 2.83
N ASN A 60 6.37 10.92 3.31
CA ASN A 60 6.18 12.36 3.43
C ASN A 60 6.08 13.06 2.07
N GLY A 61 6.73 12.52 1.05
CA GLY A 61 6.69 13.00 -0.33
C GLY A 61 5.35 12.77 -1.05
N ILE A 62 4.51 11.86 -0.55
CA ILE A 62 3.17 11.63 -1.13
C ILE A 62 2.26 12.80 -0.75
N ARG A 63 1.94 13.64 -1.74
CA ARG A 63 0.99 14.77 -1.61
C ARG A 63 -0.33 14.49 -2.33
N SER A 64 -0.30 13.63 -3.33
CA SER A 64 -1.43 13.20 -4.13
C SER A 64 -1.33 11.72 -4.52
N TYR A 65 -2.42 11.14 -5.00
CA TYR A 65 -2.43 9.75 -5.49
C TYR A 65 -1.47 9.52 -6.67
N ARG A 66 -1.11 10.59 -7.40
CA ARG A 66 -0.15 10.53 -8.53
C ARG A 66 1.28 10.33 -8.06
N ASP A 67 1.58 10.70 -6.82
CA ASP A 67 2.95 10.63 -6.27
C ASP A 67 3.29 9.22 -5.75
N ILE A 68 2.30 8.34 -5.61
CA ILE A 68 2.45 7.00 -5.00
C ILE A 68 3.49 6.17 -5.73
N ASP A 69 3.44 6.16 -7.07
CA ASP A 69 4.33 5.38 -7.94
C ASP A 69 5.29 6.26 -8.76
N ALA A 70 5.39 7.55 -8.40
CA ALA A 70 6.24 8.50 -9.11
C ALA A 70 7.71 8.38 -8.70
N TYR A 71 8.49 9.43 -8.97
CA TYR A 71 9.93 9.50 -8.67
C TYR A 71 10.29 9.05 -7.25
N GLY A 72 9.52 9.46 -6.24
CA GLY A 72 9.78 9.11 -4.84
C GLY A 72 9.81 7.60 -4.59
N TRP A 73 8.93 6.84 -5.26
CA TRP A 73 8.87 5.38 -5.16
C TRP A 73 10.09 4.72 -5.81
N HIS A 74 10.46 5.18 -7.01
CA HIS A 74 11.65 4.69 -7.71
C HIS A 74 12.93 4.97 -6.91
N TYR A 75 13.07 6.19 -6.37
CA TYR A 75 14.20 6.57 -5.54
C TYR A 75 14.28 5.69 -4.28
N ARG A 76 13.17 5.53 -3.55
CA ARG A 76 13.09 4.65 -2.37
C ARG A 76 13.59 3.24 -2.70
N ASN A 77 13.04 2.64 -3.75
CA ASN A 77 13.35 1.25 -4.09
C ASN A 77 14.79 1.08 -4.57
N LYS A 78 15.34 2.08 -5.27
CA LYS A 78 16.76 2.11 -5.64
C LYS A 78 17.68 2.15 -4.41
N GLN A 79 17.36 2.98 -3.41
CA GLN A 79 18.15 3.04 -2.17
C GLN A 79 18.04 1.75 -1.36
N LEU A 80 16.84 1.19 -1.22
CA LEU A 80 16.63 -0.07 -0.50
C LEU A 80 17.39 -1.25 -1.17
N LYS A 81 17.40 -1.32 -2.51
CA LYS A 81 18.18 -2.34 -3.25
C LYS A 81 19.65 -2.30 -2.89
N ARG A 82 20.25 -1.11 -2.77
CA ARG A 82 21.68 -0.92 -2.41
C ARG A 82 22.03 -1.36 -1.00
N MET A 83 21.04 -1.45 -0.11
CA MET A 83 21.23 -1.79 1.31
C MET A 83 20.97 -3.25 1.63
N MET A 84 20.49 -4.04 0.67
CA MET A 84 20.04 -5.41 0.89
C MET A 84 20.86 -6.37 0.04
N THR A 85 21.04 -7.60 0.54
CA THR A 85 21.56 -8.70 -0.28
C THR A 85 20.57 -9.08 -1.38
N ALA A 86 21.02 -9.79 -2.42
CA ALA A 86 20.16 -10.26 -3.51
C ALA A 86 18.95 -11.09 -3.01
N ARG A 87 19.15 -11.95 -2.00
CA ARG A 87 18.08 -12.74 -1.38
C ARG A 87 17.06 -11.87 -0.64
N GLN A 88 17.54 -10.90 0.13
CA GLN A 88 16.68 -9.95 0.85
C GLN A 88 15.89 -9.08 -0.12
N TRP A 89 16.53 -8.59 -1.18
CA TRP A 89 15.88 -7.82 -2.24
C TRP A 89 14.79 -8.63 -2.95
N LYS A 90 15.06 -9.91 -3.27
CA LYS A 90 14.05 -10.82 -3.83
C LYS A 90 12.85 -10.98 -2.89
N LYS A 91 13.09 -11.18 -1.59
CA LYS A 91 12.02 -11.28 -0.58
C LYS A 91 11.23 -9.97 -0.43
N PHE A 92 11.91 -8.82 -0.48
CA PHE A 92 11.28 -7.50 -0.46
C PHE A 92 10.36 -7.28 -1.66
N LYS A 93 10.82 -7.56 -2.89
CA LYS A 93 9.99 -7.46 -4.10
C LYS A 93 8.76 -8.38 -4.05
N ASN A 94 8.93 -9.59 -3.54
CA ASN A 94 7.82 -10.56 -3.39
C ASN A 94 6.83 -10.16 -2.29
N SER A 95 7.24 -9.32 -1.35
CA SER A 95 6.39 -8.80 -0.28
C SER A 95 5.71 -7.51 -0.75
N TYR A 96 4.58 -7.65 -1.45
CA TYR A 96 3.87 -6.51 -2.07
C TYR A 96 3.62 -5.34 -1.11
N TYR A 97 3.26 -5.63 0.15
CA TYR A 97 3.02 -4.63 1.19
C TYR A 97 4.26 -3.86 1.66
N PHE A 98 5.48 -4.32 1.34
CA PHE A 98 6.73 -3.56 1.52
C PHE A 98 7.16 -2.86 0.24
N TYR A 99 6.99 -3.52 -0.91
CA TYR A 99 7.40 -3.00 -2.21
C TYR A 99 6.55 -1.80 -2.63
N ARG A 100 5.24 -1.87 -2.38
CA ARG A 100 4.25 -0.82 -2.63
C ARG A 100 3.43 -0.63 -1.34
N PRO A 101 3.92 0.15 -0.37
CA PRO A 101 3.26 0.23 0.94
C PRO A 101 1.97 1.07 0.91
N ILE A 102 1.84 1.98 -0.05
CA ILE A 102 0.65 2.82 -0.27
C ILE A 102 0.05 2.51 -1.65
N GLY A 103 -1.28 2.49 -1.73
CA GLY A 103 -2.06 2.37 -2.96
C GLY A 103 -3.22 3.37 -2.99
N TRP A 104 -3.91 3.43 -4.13
CA TRP A 104 -5.09 4.27 -4.33
C TRP A 104 -6.23 3.43 -4.88
N GLN A 105 -7.32 3.31 -4.13
CA GLN A 105 -8.49 2.52 -4.51
C GLN A 105 -9.76 3.20 -4.00
N ASN A 106 -10.81 3.23 -4.83
CA ASN A 106 -12.12 3.78 -4.46
C ASN A 106 -12.03 5.20 -3.86
N HIS A 107 -11.18 6.06 -4.42
CA HIS A 107 -10.92 7.42 -3.93
C HIS A 107 -10.32 7.53 -2.51
N VAL A 108 -9.71 6.46 -2.02
CA VAL A 108 -9.10 6.39 -0.68
C VAL A 108 -7.68 5.82 -0.76
N TYR A 109 -6.78 6.34 0.08
CA TYR A 109 -5.45 5.77 0.27
C TYR A 109 -5.54 4.42 0.98
N VAL A 110 -4.92 3.40 0.41
CA VAL A 110 -4.84 2.06 0.97
C VAL A 110 -3.43 1.81 1.48
N HIS A 111 -3.31 1.41 2.73
CA HIS A 111 -2.04 1.07 3.36
C HIS A 111 -1.87 -0.45 3.34
N HIS A 112 -1.06 -0.97 2.42
CA HIS A 112 -0.98 -2.41 2.16
C HIS A 112 -0.38 -3.20 3.32
N ILE A 113 0.41 -2.56 4.19
CA ILE A 113 1.00 -3.19 5.39
C ILE A 113 -0.08 -3.80 6.30
N TYR A 114 -1.26 -3.17 6.37
CA TYR A 114 -2.35 -3.63 7.25
C TYR A 114 -3.15 -4.82 6.70
N THR A 115 -2.87 -5.26 5.47
CA THR A 115 -3.44 -6.52 4.95
C THR A 115 -2.81 -7.73 5.64
N LYS A 116 -1.51 -7.64 5.99
CA LYS A 116 -0.78 -8.68 6.71
C LYS A 116 -0.68 -8.41 8.21
N TYR A 117 -0.55 -7.15 8.60
CA TYR A 117 -0.45 -6.75 10.01
C TYR A 117 -1.61 -5.82 10.38
N PRO A 118 -2.82 -6.34 10.64
CA PRO A 118 -3.95 -5.51 11.02
C PRO A 118 -3.61 -4.63 12.23
N LYS A 119 -4.11 -3.39 12.26
CA LYS A 119 -4.08 -2.57 13.49
C LYS A 119 -4.95 -3.27 14.53
N HIS A 120 -4.34 -3.91 15.52
CA HIS A 120 -5.05 -4.27 16.74
C HIS A 120 -5.54 -2.95 17.37
N ASN A 121 -6.87 -2.81 17.49
CA ASN A 121 -7.61 -1.67 18.08
C ASN A 121 -8.13 -0.58 17.11
N TRP A 122 -8.91 -0.98 16.10
CA TRP A 122 -10.13 -0.24 15.74
C TRP A 122 -11.29 -1.22 15.81
N GLY A 123 -12.11 -1.08 16.85
CA GLY A 123 -13.24 -1.96 17.12
C GLY A 123 -14.18 -2.08 15.93
N HIS A 124 -14.68 -3.29 15.71
CA HIS A 124 -15.92 -3.60 15.00
C HIS A 124 -16.27 -2.72 13.79
N ASP A 125 -15.70 -3.04 12.64
CA ASP A 125 -16.50 -2.96 11.42
C ASP A 125 -16.45 -4.31 10.67
N LYS A 126 -17.36 -5.20 11.07
CA LYS A 126 -17.63 -6.46 10.38
C LYS A 126 -18.40 -6.25 9.06
N ARG A 127 -18.34 -5.06 8.43
CA ARG A 127 -19.02 -4.76 7.16
C ARG A 127 -18.11 -4.27 6.03
N ARG A 128 -16.81 -4.56 6.07
CA ARG A 128 -16.02 -4.48 4.83
C ARG A 128 -16.35 -5.68 3.94
N PRO A 129 -16.95 -5.49 2.74
CA PRO A 129 -16.97 -6.54 1.75
C PRO A 129 -15.52 -6.89 1.46
N ARG A 130 -15.13 -8.14 1.68
CA ARG A 130 -13.88 -8.67 1.14
C ARG A 130 -13.88 -8.35 -0.37
N PRO A 131 -12.82 -7.77 -0.94
CA PRO A 131 -12.67 -7.75 -2.38
C PRO A 131 -12.51 -9.21 -2.81
N GLU A 132 -13.60 -9.85 -3.21
CA GLU A 132 -13.54 -11.08 -3.99
C GLU A 132 -13.00 -10.71 -5.38
N CYS A 133 -11.68 -10.74 -5.52
CA CYS A 133 -11.06 -10.94 -6.81
C CYS A 133 -10.33 -12.27 -6.78
N SER A 134 -11.08 -13.27 -7.22
CA SER A 134 -10.68 -14.62 -7.58
C SER A 134 -9.46 -14.62 -8.50
N TYR A 135 -8.34 -15.16 -8.01
CA TYR A 135 -7.45 -15.95 -8.84
C TYR A 135 -7.42 -17.35 -8.23
N GLY A 136 -7.88 -18.32 -9.01
CA GLY A 136 -8.11 -19.69 -8.59
C GLY A 136 -6.91 -20.32 -7.89
N ARG A 137 -7.15 -20.83 -6.69
CA ARG A 137 -6.32 -21.85 -6.05
C ARG A 137 -7.15 -23.13 -5.96
N PRO A 138 -6.85 -24.18 -6.74
CA PRO A 138 -7.52 -25.46 -6.61
C PRO A 138 -7.02 -26.18 -5.35
N GLY A 139 -7.96 -26.72 -4.58
CA GLY A 139 -7.72 -27.82 -3.64
C GLY A 139 -7.35 -27.43 -2.23
N TRP A 140 -8.35 -27.17 -1.39
CA TRP A 140 -8.33 -27.59 0.03
C TRP A 140 -9.76 -28.03 0.42
N PRO A 141 -9.94 -29.23 1.01
CA PRO A 141 -11.24 -29.83 1.28
C PRO A 141 -11.71 -29.55 2.71
N GLY A 142 -12.98 -29.21 2.89
CA GLY A 142 -13.63 -29.29 4.21
C GLY A 142 -14.77 -28.31 4.44
N GLY A 143 -16.01 -28.83 4.37
CA GLY A 143 -17.21 -28.44 5.13
C GLY A 143 -17.72 -26.99 5.03
N THR A 144 -19.00 -26.68 4.96
CA THR A 144 -20.22 -27.43 5.27
C THR A 144 -21.38 -26.75 4.56
N HIS A 145 -22.31 -27.57 4.09
CA HIS A 145 -23.55 -27.22 3.42
C HIS A 145 -24.46 -26.42 4.36
N VAL A 146 -24.95 -25.24 3.95
CA VAL A 146 -26.13 -24.60 4.55
C VAL A 146 -27.04 -24.11 3.43
N THR A 147 -28.17 -24.80 3.31
CA THR A 147 -29.30 -24.52 2.43
C THR A 147 -30.28 -23.56 3.11
N TYR A 148 -30.67 -22.48 2.42
CA TYR A 148 -31.94 -21.78 2.66
C TYR A 148 -32.48 -21.19 1.35
N GLY A 149 -33.56 -21.80 0.84
CA GLY A 149 -34.75 -21.16 0.25
C GLY A 149 -34.65 -20.40 -1.09
N PRO A 150 -35.72 -20.41 -1.92
CA PRO A 150 -35.60 -20.25 -3.37
C PRO A 150 -35.74 -18.78 -3.81
N GLY A 151 -34.63 -18.20 -4.29
CA GLY A 151 -34.58 -16.89 -4.95
C GLY A 151 -34.47 -17.05 -6.48
N LYS A 152 -35.42 -16.45 -7.19
CA LYS A 152 -35.63 -16.49 -8.65
C LYS A 152 -34.35 -16.30 -9.50
N PRO A 153 -34.25 -16.95 -10.69
CA PRO A 153 -33.06 -16.87 -11.53
C PRO A 153 -32.92 -15.49 -12.16
N CYS A 154 -31.85 -14.78 -11.84
CA CYS A 154 -31.48 -13.55 -12.53
C CYS A 154 -30.96 -13.91 -13.92
N LYS A 155 -31.70 -13.43 -14.93
CA LYS A 155 -31.51 -13.63 -16.36
C LYS A 155 -30.07 -13.31 -16.80
N HIS A 156 -29.49 -14.25 -17.55
CA HIS A 156 -28.28 -14.08 -18.34
C HIS A 156 -28.39 -12.82 -19.22
N HIS A 157 -27.58 -11.80 -18.94
CA HIS A 157 -27.25 -10.79 -19.95
C HIS A 157 -25.94 -11.22 -20.62
N LYS A 158 -26.07 -11.82 -21.81
CA LYS A 158 -24.99 -11.88 -22.79
C LYS A 158 -24.78 -10.46 -23.32
N TYR A 159 -23.59 -9.90 -23.15
CA TYR A 159 -23.14 -8.77 -23.95
C TYR A 159 -21.75 -9.05 -24.54
N HIS A 160 -21.79 -9.24 -25.85
CA HIS A 160 -20.84 -8.93 -26.91
C HIS A 160 -19.35 -8.79 -26.59
N LYS A 161 -18.57 -9.69 -27.19
CA LYS A 161 -17.15 -9.51 -27.53
C LYS A 161 -16.94 -8.19 -28.27
N HIS A 162 -16.02 -7.38 -27.79
CA HIS A 162 -15.31 -6.42 -28.62
C HIS A 162 -13.82 -6.79 -28.62
N ASP A 163 -13.38 -7.40 -29.72
CA ASP A 163 -11.98 -7.54 -30.05
C ASP A 163 -11.38 -6.15 -30.26
N LYS A 164 -10.40 -5.78 -29.45
CA LYS A 164 -9.43 -4.73 -29.78
C LYS A 164 -8.03 -5.27 -29.58
N LYS A 165 -7.52 -5.82 -30.68
CA LYS A 165 -6.14 -6.14 -30.97
C LYS A 165 -5.29 -4.87 -30.82
N TRP A 166 -4.48 -4.80 -29.78
CA TRP A 166 -3.32 -3.91 -29.73
C TRP A 166 -2.10 -4.77 -29.48
N LYS A 167 -1.33 -5.00 -30.55
CA LYS A 167 0.04 -5.45 -30.44
C LYS A 167 0.85 -4.33 -29.82
N HIS A 168 1.60 -4.64 -28.78
CA HIS A 168 2.80 -3.89 -28.49
C HIS A 168 3.84 -4.91 -28.03
N ASP A 169 4.67 -5.30 -28.98
CA ASP A 169 5.95 -5.93 -28.71
C ASP A 169 6.75 -4.98 -27.81
N ARG A 170 7.29 -5.54 -26.73
CA ARG A 170 8.45 -5.00 -26.04
C ARG A 170 9.07 -6.13 -25.26
N ASP A 171 10.03 -6.75 -25.93
CA ASP A 171 11.10 -7.53 -25.35
C ASP A 171 11.63 -6.83 -24.11
N TRP A 172 11.72 -7.56 -23.01
CA TRP A 172 12.63 -7.22 -21.93
C TRP A 172 13.78 -8.21 -22.09
N ASP A 173 14.83 -7.73 -22.74
CA ASP A 173 16.11 -8.41 -22.80
C ASP A 173 16.57 -8.71 -21.38
N ASP A 174 16.86 -9.99 -21.18
CA ASP A 174 17.65 -10.53 -20.10
C ASP A 174 19.08 -10.01 -20.26
N ASP A 175 19.42 -8.94 -19.55
CA ASP A 175 20.82 -8.62 -19.27
C ASP A 175 21.10 -9.02 -17.81
N ASP A 176 21.41 -10.31 -17.67
CA ASP A 176 22.49 -10.77 -16.81
C ASP A 176 23.76 -9.99 -17.18
N ASP A 177 24.45 -9.41 -16.18
CA ASP A 177 25.92 -9.42 -16.06
C ASP A 177 26.38 -8.55 -14.86
N ASP A 178 27.26 -9.18 -14.06
CA ASP A 178 28.19 -8.71 -13.01
C ASP A 178 27.69 -8.01 -11.72
#